data_AF-A0A9Q5I1Z7-F1
#
_entry.id   AF-A0A9Q5I1Z7-F1
#
_cell.length_a   1.000
_cell.length_b   1.000
_cell.length_c   1.000
_cell.angle_alpha   90.00
_cell.angle_beta   90.00
_cell.angle_gamma   90.00
#
_symmetry.space_group_name_H-M   'P 1'
#
loop_
_entity.id
_entity.type
_entity.pdbx_description
1 polymer ?
#
loop_
_entity_poly.entity_id
_entity_poly.type
_entity_poly.pdbx_seq_one_letter_code
_entity_poly.pdbx_strand_id
1 'polypeptide(L)'
;MSVENLIEPDSFTFPENISLDLHDIIGILLRERLLSDTRFGRAKLLEVSDGAWLASSLPLEQQRAFIDFEAPKVGYFLKLLGEKPGQRDEDSVVEPHIFLHEDLRTQRELDVEEVESIFWAVKNHDSGFLLHHALQLVLDYLPKSATLRIRTSDGYSFTCAPQSFMVAEMDVLPKKTIFINATHPRTVVNNGKKREIHMDQYVFGEHFFAEPWVCLVFLPDEKELGQKPNRDDDKCVMLDINLPVLGARGPGGEPFALERRNVYHNELLPRAGTEEDLDLTQSPRIHATNREKAQPAIDLAKRILGRLERFARKEEFYCSYCGKAAPKVQCSRCHGKSRYCGAACQKKAWPYHKTWCKTDAAAPQEAKKDTDVEMNDRFFFPHVIIAIS
;
A
#
# COMPACT_ATOMS: atom_id res chain seq x y z
N MET A 1 26.87 0.82 -16.03
CA MET A 1 26.34 1.83 -15.10
C MET A 1 25.91 1.07 -13.86
N SER A 2 26.53 1.32 -12.70
CA SER A 2 26.02 0.70 -11.47
C SER A 2 24.63 1.28 -11.22
N VAL A 3 23.67 0.43 -10.87
CA VAL A 3 22.26 0.80 -10.60
C VAL A 3 22.16 1.61 -9.30
N GLU A 4 23.29 2.01 -8.71
CA GLU A 4 23.42 2.48 -7.33
C GLU A 4 22.84 3.88 -7.09
N ASN A 5 22.42 4.62 -8.12
CA ASN A 5 21.79 5.95 -7.94
C ASN A 5 20.62 6.16 -8.91
N LEU A 6 19.55 5.36 -8.78
CA LEU A 6 18.34 5.53 -9.58
C LEU A 6 17.59 6.84 -9.27
N ILE A 7 17.69 7.31 -8.02
CA ILE A 7 17.22 8.62 -7.56
C ILE A 7 18.45 9.51 -7.37
N GLU A 8 18.39 10.74 -7.86
CA GLU A 8 19.49 11.69 -7.73
C GLU A 8 19.75 11.97 -6.23
N PRO A 9 21.02 11.84 -5.78
CA PRO A 9 21.40 12.26 -4.44
C PRO A 9 20.94 13.69 -4.17
N ASP A 10 20.61 14.00 -2.91
CA ASP A 10 20.20 15.33 -2.44
C ASP A 10 18.89 15.91 -3.02
N SER A 11 18.16 15.15 -3.86
CA SER A 11 16.77 15.47 -4.26
C SER A 11 15.80 15.67 -3.09
N PHE A 12 16.07 15.05 -1.93
CA PHE A 12 15.30 15.19 -0.70
C PHE A 12 16.25 15.30 0.50
N THR A 13 15.86 16.08 1.49
CA THR A 13 16.67 16.32 2.70
C THR A 13 15.91 15.85 3.95
N PHE A 14 16.55 14.98 4.73
CA PHE A 14 16.00 14.45 5.98
C PHE A 14 16.85 14.90 7.17
N PRO A 15 16.24 15.19 8.33
CA PRO A 15 16.98 15.38 9.58
C PRO A 15 17.82 14.15 9.93
N GLU A 16 18.97 14.36 10.54
CA GLU A 16 19.73 13.28 11.16
C GLU A 16 18.89 12.61 12.26
N ASN A 17 19.04 11.30 12.42
CA ASN A 17 18.37 10.53 13.47
C ASN A 17 16.83 10.56 13.39
N ILE A 18 16.26 10.82 12.20
CA ILE A 18 14.82 10.70 12.00
C ILE A 18 14.34 9.28 12.33
N SER A 19 13.26 9.16 13.12
CA SER A 19 12.62 7.88 13.41
C SER A 19 11.34 7.75 12.59
N LEU A 20 11.24 6.67 11.81
CA LEU A 20 10.08 6.36 10.98
C LEU A 20 9.49 5.02 11.39
N ASP A 21 8.19 4.85 11.18
CA ASP A 21 7.51 3.56 11.35
C ASP A 21 7.30 2.92 9.98
N LEU A 22 7.71 1.66 9.82
CA LEU A 22 7.57 0.96 8.54
C LEU A 22 6.09 0.81 8.15
N HIS A 23 5.20 0.60 9.12
CA HIS A 23 3.76 0.48 8.89
C HIS A 23 3.19 1.74 8.26
N ASP A 24 3.57 2.90 8.78
CA ASP A 24 3.16 4.20 8.26
C ASP A 24 3.70 4.45 6.84
N ILE A 25 4.97 4.05 6.56
CA ILE A 25 5.55 4.15 5.22
C ILE A 25 4.75 3.29 4.22
N ILE A 26 4.34 2.08 4.59
CA ILE A 26 3.54 1.20 3.73
C ILE A 26 2.16 1.83 3.46
N GLY A 27 1.54 2.44 4.47
CA GLY A 27 0.30 3.20 4.30
C GLY A 27 0.44 4.32 3.27
N ILE A 28 1.53 5.09 3.33
CA ILE A 28 1.85 6.13 2.34
C ILE A 28 2.09 5.50 0.96
N LEU A 29 2.87 4.43 0.87
CA LEU A 29 3.17 3.73 -0.37
C LEU A 29 1.91 3.25 -1.08
N LEU A 30 1.00 2.58 -0.38
CA LEU A 30 -0.27 2.12 -0.94
C LEU A 30 -1.16 3.28 -1.36
N ARG A 31 -1.11 4.41 -0.66
CA ARG A 31 -1.80 5.64 -1.08
C ARG A 31 -1.24 6.20 -2.37
N GLU A 32 0.08 6.34 -2.48
CA GLU A 32 0.74 6.87 -3.68
C GLU A 32 0.59 5.91 -4.86
N ARG A 33 0.56 4.60 -4.61
CA ARG A 33 0.21 3.60 -5.64
C ARG A 33 -1.21 3.83 -6.14
N LEU A 34 -2.17 3.98 -5.25
CA LEU A 34 -3.57 4.22 -5.62
C LEU A 34 -3.74 5.46 -6.51
N LEU A 35 -2.96 6.51 -6.25
CA LEU A 35 -3.00 7.75 -7.03
C LEU A 35 -2.26 7.67 -8.36
N SER A 36 -1.27 6.78 -8.48
CA SER A 36 -0.42 6.65 -9.69
C SER A 36 -0.86 5.52 -10.62
N ASP A 37 -1.62 4.52 -10.16
CA ASP A 37 -2.11 3.44 -11.01
C ASP A 37 -3.27 3.89 -11.92
N THR A 38 -2.98 4.01 -13.21
CA THR A 38 -3.92 4.42 -14.24
C THR A 38 -4.83 3.28 -14.71
N ARG A 39 -4.43 2.00 -14.55
CA ARG A 39 -5.16 0.84 -15.09
C ARG A 39 -6.57 0.74 -14.51
N PHE A 40 -6.66 0.93 -13.20
CA PHE A 40 -7.91 0.77 -12.45
C PHE A 40 -8.35 2.05 -11.74
N GLY A 41 -7.72 3.20 -12.00
CA GLY A 41 -7.93 4.45 -11.25
C GLY A 41 -9.40 4.79 -11.06
N ARG A 42 -10.23 4.50 -12.07
CA ARG A 42 -11.65 4.83 -12.16
C ARG A 42 -12.57 3.62 -12.25
N ALA A 43 -12.03 2.43 -11.98
CA ALA A 43 -12.78 1.18 -12.06
C ALA A 43 -13.69 1.02 -10.83
N LYS A 44 -14.93 0.62 -11.06
CA LYS A 44 -15.87 0.22 -10.01
C LYS A 44 -16.26 -1.24 -10.15
N LEU A 45 -16.42 -1.94 -9.04
CA LEU A 45 -16.86 -3.34 -8.99
C LEU A 45 -18.32 -3.44 -9.40
N LEU A 46 -18.58 -4.17 -10.49
CA LEU A 46 -19.90 -4.39 -11.06
C LEU A 46 -20.43 -5.78 -10.71
N GLU A 47 -19.58 -6.79 -10.65
CA GLU A 47 -20.01 -8.15 -10.29
C GLU A 47 -18.87 -8.96 -9.68
N VAL A 48 -19.23 -9.87 -8.76
CA VAL A 48 -18.33 -10.90 -8.23
C VAL A 48 -18.94 -12.26 -8.56
N SER A 49 -18.16 -13.16 -9.18
CA SER A 49 -18.57 -14.54 -9.44
C SER A 49 -17.51 -15.51 -8.94
N ASP A 50 -17.92 -16.60 -8.31
CA ASP A 50 -17.07 -17.72 -7.90
C ASP A 50 -17.04 -18.86 -8.94
N GLY A 51 -17.67 -18.64 -10.09
CA GLY A 51 -17.81 -19.65 -11.14
C GLY A 51 -18.95 -20.65 -10.93
N ALA A 52 -19.69 -20.59 -9.81
CA ALA A 52 -20.90 -21.39 -9.64
C ALA A 52 -22.02 -20.95 -10.62
N TRP A 53 -21.96 -19.69 -11.06
CA TRP A 53 -22.87 -19.11 -12.04
C TRP A 53 -22.12 -18.23 -13.04
N LEU A 54 -22.68 -18.15 -14.25
CA LEU A 54 -22.18 -17.27 -15.29
C LEU A 54 -22.31 -15.81 -14.85
N ALA A 55 -21.29 -15.00 -15.15
CA ALA A 55 -21.37 -13.57 -14.93
C ALA A 55 -22.49 -12.98 -15.78
N SER A 56 -23.32 -12.15 -15.18
CA SER A 56 -24.47 -11.53 -15.86
C SER A 56 -24.12 -10.18 -16.49
N SER A 57 -23.00 -9.58 -16.08
CA SER A 57 -22.50 -8.27 -16.54
C SER A 57 -21.92 -8.32 -17.95
N LEU A 58 -21.55 -9.50 -18.45
CA LEU A 58 -20.97 -9.71 -19.78
C LEU A 58 -21.81 -10.68 -20.62
N PRO A 59 -21.87 -10.51 -21.95
CA PRO A 59 -22.27 -11.55 -22.89
C PRO A 59 -21.50 -12.87 -22.71
N LEU A 60 -22.17 -14.00 -22.97
CA LEU A 60 -21.62 -15.34 -22.73
C LEU A 60 -20.30 -15.59 -23.46
N GLU A 61 -20.21 -15.15 -24.71
CA GLU A 61 -19.01 -15.30 -25.54
C GLU A 61 -17.78 -14.59 -24.98
N GLN A 62 -17.99 -13.53 -24.19
CA GLN A 62 -16.92 -12.74 -23.57
C GLN A 62 -16.50 -13.30 -22.20
N GLN A 63 -17.23 -14.28 -21.67
CA GLN A 63 -16.91 -14.94 -20.40
C GLN A 63 -16.07 -16.20 -20.59
N ARG A 64 -15.74 -16.57 -21.83
CA ARG A 64 -15.17 -17.88 -22.14
C ARG A 64 -13.91 -18.20 -21.33
N ALA A 65 -12.97 -17.26 -21.24
CA ALA A 65 -11.76 -17.40 -20.43
C ALA A 65 -12.09 -17.72 -18.96
N PHE A 66 -12.99 -16.95 -18.34
CA PHE A 66 -13.39 -17.19 -16.95
C PHE A 66 -14.10 -18.54 -16.77
N ILE A 67 -14.95 -18.95 -17.71
CA ILE A 67 -15.65 -20.23 -17.67
C ILE A 67 -14.67 -21.40 -17.71
N ASP A 68 -13.63 -21.30 -18.56
CA ASP A 68 -12.69 -22.39 -18.81
C ASP A 68 -11.69 -22.60 -17.66
N PHE A 69 -11.49 -21.63 -16.75
CA PHE A 69 -10.63 -21.84 -15.57
C PHE A 69 -11.17 -22.93 -14.63
N GLU A 70 -10.25 -23.65 -13.98
CA GLU A 70 -10.60 -24.64 -12.97
C GLU A 70 -11.02 -23.98 -11.65
N ALA A 71 -11.82 -24.69 -10.84
CA ALA A 71 -12.16 -24.26 -9.49
C ALA A 71 -11.08 -24.71 -8.49
N PRO A 72 -10.87 -23.99 -7.37
CA PRO A 72 -11.55 -22.75 -6.98
C PRO A 72 -11.07 -21.53 -7.78
N LYS A 73 -12.02 -20.68 -8.19
CA LYS A 73 -11.76 -19.42 -8.91
C LYS A 73 -12.68 -18.30 -8.42
N VAL A 74 -12.28 -17.06 -8.66
CA VAL A 74 -13.12 -15.88 -8.44
C VAL A 74 -12.88 -14.86 -9.55
N GLY A 75 -13.98 -14.30 -10.06
CA GLY A 75 -14.01 -13.26 -11.08
C GLY A 75 -14.47 -11.93 -10.46
N TYR A 76 -13.67 -10.88 -10.65
CA TYR A 76 -14.00 -9.50 -10.34
C TYR A 76 -14.27 -8.75 -11.64
N PHE A 77 -15.54 -8.46 -11.91
CA PHE A 77 -15.97 -7.75 -13.11
C PHE A 77 -16.11 -6.28 -12.76
N LEU A 78 -15.33 -5.45 -13.44
CA LEU A 78 -15.21 -4.02 -13.20
C LEU A 78 -15.79 -3.24 -14.38
N LYS A 79 -16.33 -2.07 -14.07
CA LYS A 79 -16.73 -1.06 -15.05
C LYS A 79 -15.85 0.16 -14.89
N LEU A 80 -15.07 0.47 -15.91
CA LEU A 80 -14.31 1.72 -15.98
C LEU A 80 -15.27 2.86 -16.27
N LEU A 81 -15.18 3.93 -15.50
CA LEU A 81 -15.98 5.13 -15.72
C LEU A 81 -15.31 6.01 -16.79
N GLY A 82 -16.08 6.45 -17.78
CA GLY A 82 -15.58 7.32 -18.86
C GLY A 82 -15.24 8.72 -18.35
N GLU A 83 -14.28 9.39 -18.98
CA GLU A 83 -13.89 10.76 -18.64
C GLU A 83 -15.10 11.69 -18.66
N LYS A 84 -15.30 12.39 -17.54
CA LYS A 84 -16.29 13.46 -17.48
C LYS A 84 -15.58 14.75 -17.88
N PRO A 85 -16.08 15.49 -18.89
CA PRO A 85 -15.50 16.77 -19.28
C PRO A 85 -15.35 17.69 -18.06
N GLY A 86 -14.14 18.18 -17.81
CA GLY A 86 -13.85 19.11 -16.71
C GLY A 86 -13.62 18.49 -15.32
N GLN A 87 -13.66 17.16 -15.18
CA GLN A 87 -13.25 16.50 -13.93
C GLN A 87 -11.73 16.44 -13.86
N ARG A 88 -11.14 16.90 -12.74
CA ARG A 88 -9.69 16.75 -12.50
C ARG A 88 -9.37 15.28 -12.28
N ASP A 89 -8.19 14.84 -12.71
CA ASP A 89 -7.75 13.43 -12.57
C ASP A 89 -7.78 12.96 -11.10
N GLU A 90 -7.39 13.82 -10.16
CA GLU A 90 -7.38 13.49 -8.72
C GLU A 90 -8.78 13.21 -8.15
N ASP A 91 -9.80 13.94 -8.61
CA ASP A 91 -11.19 13.77 -8.18
C ASP A 91 -11.83 12.50 -8.76
N SER A 92 -11.11 11.79 -9.64
CA SER A 92 -11.60 10.61 -10.34
C SER A 92 -11.16 9.29 -9.71
N VAL A 93 -10.20 9.33 -8.78
CA VAL A 93 -9.64 8.12 -8.16
C VAL A 93 -10.67 7.46 -7.26
N VAL A 94 -11.02 6.21 -7.59
CA VAL A 94 -11.94 5.38 -6.81
C VAL A 94 -11.22 4.88 -5.55
N GLU A 95 -11.78 5.21 -4.39
CA GLU A 95 -11.35 4.71 -3.08
C GLU A 95 -12.21 3.49 -2.63
N PRO A 96 -11.76 2.66 -1.66
CA PRO A 96 -12.48 1.46 -1.25
C PRO A 96 -13.96 1.68 -0.91
N HIS A 97 -14.28 2.79 -0.24
CA HIS A 97 -15.65 3.11 0.22
C HIS A 97 -16.61 3.53 -0.91
N ILE A 98 -16.10 3.81 -2.11
CA ILE A 98 -16.89 4.12 -3.32
C ILE A 98 -16.60 3.14 -4.47
N PHE A 99 -15.97 2.00 -4.15
CA PHE A 99 -15.55 1.01 -5.15
C PHE A 99 -16.73 0.28 -5.79
N LEU A 100 -17.83 0.11 -5.07
CA LEU A 100 -19.02 -0.56 -5.60
C LEU A 100 -19.71 0.31 -6.66
N HIS A 101 -20.06 -0.31 -7.79
CA HIS A 101 -20.94 0.28 -8.79
C HIS A 101 -22.39 0.27 -8.28
N GLU A 102 -23.20 1.25 -8.70
CA GLU A 102 -24.62 1.33 -8.30
C GLU A 102 -25.44 0.10 -8.75
N ASP A 103 -25.10 -0.43 -9.93
CA ASP A 103 -25.65 -1.69 -10.47
C ASP A 103 -24.91 -2.95 -10.00
N LEU A 104 -24.29 -2.97 -8.81
CA LEU A 104 -23.54 -4.14 -8.31
C LEU A 104 -24.41 -5.40 -8.32
N ARG A 105 -23.85 -6.48 -8.88
CA ARG A 105 -24.46 -7.81 -8.91
C ARG A 105 -23.63 -8.78 -8.09
N THR A 106 -24.20 -9.30 -7.03
CA THR A 106 -23.54 -10.25 -6.14
C THR A 106 -24.56 -11.23 -5.59
N GLN A 107 -24.15 -12.47 -5.36
CA GLN A 107 -25.02 -13.50 -4.78
C GLN A 107 -25.35 -13.22 -3.31
N ARG A 108 -24.47 -12.47 -2.63
CA ARG A 108 -24.58 -12.09 -1.23
C ARG A 108 -24.13 -10.67 -1.01
N GLU A 109 -24.58 -10.06 0.07
CA GLU A 109 -24.05 -8.76 0.50
C GLU A 109 -22.54 -8.90 0.80
N LEU A 110 -21.77 -7.91 0.33
CA LEU A 110 -20.33 -7.81 0.60
C LEU A 110 -20.15 -6.85 1.77
N ASP A 111 -19.46 -7.29 2.81
CA ASP A 111 -19.16 -6.40 3.91
C ASP A 111 -18.04 -5.40 3.56
N VAL A 112 -17.84 -4.39 4.41
CA VAL A 112 -16.87 -3.31 4.17
C VAL A 112 -15.42 -3.82 4.12
N GLU A 113 -15.12 -4.90 4.84
CA GLU A 113 -13.79 -5.50 4.85
C GLU A 113 -13.55 -6.29 3.56
N GLU A 114 -14.52 -7.08 3.12
CA GLU A 114 -14.49 -7.83 1.87
C GLU A 114 -14.36 -6.93 0.65
N VAL A 115 -15.12 -5.83 0.60
CA VAL A 115 -15.01 -4.84 -0.49
C VAL A 115 -13.61 -4.25 -0.57
N GLU A 116 -13.00 -3.97 0.58
CA GLU A 116 -11.63 -3.45 0.63
C GLU A 116 -10.60 -4.53 0.25
N SER A 117 -10.80 -5.78 0.64
CA SER A 117 -9.95 -6.90 0.21
C SER A 117 -10.00 -7.09 -1.31
N ILE A 118 -11.19 -7.07 -1.92
CA ILE A 118 -11.35 -7.14 -3.39
C ILE A 118 -10.69 -5.92 -4.04
N PHE A 119 -10.89 -4.72 -3.48
CA PHE A 119 -10.27 -3.50 -3.99
C PHE A 119 -8.75 -3.63 -4.06
N TRP A 120 -8.10 -4.08 -2.99
CA TRP A 120 -6.64 -4.22 -2.97
C TRP A 120 -6.15 -5.40 -3.80
N ALA A 121 -6.91 -6.51 -3.90
CA ALA A 121 -6.60 -7.59 -4.83
C ALA A 121 -6.53 -7.09 -6.28
N VAL A 122 -7.49 -6.24 -6.67
CA VAL A 122 -7.51 -5.62 -8.01
C VAL A 122 -6.37 -4.62 -8.18
N LYS A 123 -6.20 -3.69 -7.23
CA LYS A 123 -5.22 -2.59 -7.33
C LYS A 123 -3.77 -3.07 -7.27
N ASN A 124 -3.51 -4.16 -6.57
CA ASN A 124 -2.18 -4.74 -6.45
C ASN A 124 -1.89 -5.82 -7.49
N HIS A 125 -2.83 -6.13 -8.40
CA HIS A 125 -2.59 -7.11 -9.46
C HIS A 125 -1.30 -6.77 -10.24
N ASP A 126 -0.42 -7.77 -10.29
CA ASP A 126 0.92 -7.72 -10.91
C ASP A 126 1.77 -6.52 -10.45
N SER A 127 1.62 -6.11 -9.19
CA SER A 127 2.35 -4.97 -8.62
C SER A 127 3.37 -5.36 -7.56
N GLY A 128 3.51 -6.65 -7.22
CA GLY A 128 4.39 -7.12 -6.14
C GLY A 128 5.82 -6.59 -6.24
N PHE A 129 6.50 -6.84 -7.36
CA PHE A 129 7.86 -6.33 -7.60
C PHE A 129 7.93 -4.80 -7.65
N LEU A 130 6.95 -4.15 -8.27
CA LEU A 130 6.88 -2.69 -8.34
C LEU A 130 6.84 -2.05 -6.93
N LEU A 131 5.95 -2.54 -6.07
CA LEU A 131 5.73 -2.00 -4.73
C LEU A 131 6.94 -2.23 -3.83
N HIS A 132 7.50 -3.44 -3.81
CA HIS A 132 8.69 -3.73 -3.00
C HIS A 132 9.95 -3.02 -3.54
N HIS A 133 10.11 -2.88 -4.85
CA HIS A 133 11.22 -2.11 -5.42
C HIS A 133 11.09 -0.62 -5.09
N ALA A 134 9.89 -0.04 -5.18
CA ALA A 134 9.68 1.35 -4.76
C ALA A 134 10.00 1.54 -3.27
N LEU A 135 9.58 0.62 -2.41
CA LEU A 135 9.90 0.67 -0.99
C LEU A 135 11.41 0.55 -0.74
N GLN A 136 12.09 -0.39 -1.40
CA GLN A 136 13.55 -0.51 -1.33
C GLN A 136 14.23 0.81 -1.69
N LEU A 137 13.81 1.47 -2.78
CA LEU A 137 14.39 2.76 -3.18
C LEU A 137 14.15 3.86 -2.15
N VAL A 138 12.99 3.88 -1.49
CA VAL A 138 12.71 4.79 -0.37
C VAL A 138 13.66 4.51 0.79
N LEU A 139 13.79 3.24 1.20
CA LEU A 139 14.62 2.83 2.32
C LEU A 139 16.11 3.07 2.07
N ASP A 140 16.60 2.78 0.87
CA ASP A 140 17.99 3.03 0.48
C ASP A 140 18.32 4.53 0.44
N TYR A 141 17.34 5.39 0.15
CA TYR A 141 17.55 6.85 0.11
C TYR A 141 17.62 7.51 1.50
N LEU A 142 17.00 6.92 2.53
CA LEU A 142 16.99 7.49 3.88
C LEU A 142 18.42 7.57 4.46
N PRO A 143 18.74 8.60 5.27
CA PRO A 143 20.08 8.75 5.81
C PRO A 143 20.44 7.55 6.70
N LYS A 144 21.71 7.15 6.73
CA LYS A 144 22.19 6.02 7.55
C LYS A 144 21.96 6.21 9.06
N SER A 145 21.79 7.46 9.50
CA SER A 145 21.45 7.79 10.89
C SER A 145 19.95 7.63 11.20
N ALA A 146 19.09 7.50 10.19
CA ALA A 146 17.67 7.26 10.41
C ALA A 146 17.45 5.92 11.13
N THR A 147 16.38 5.86 11.90
CA THR A 147 15.94 4.66 12.61
C THR A 147 14.59 4.23 12.06
N LEU A 148 14.49 2.99 11.60
CA LEU A 148 13.25 2.38 11.17
C LEU A 148 12.68 1.53 12.31
N ARG A 149 11.43 1.78 12.70
CA ARG A 149 10.69 0.98 13.67
C ARG A 149 9.91 -0.11 12.93
N ILE A 150 10.09 -1.35 13.37
CA ILE A 150 9.39 -2.53 12.86
C ILE A 150 8.45 -3.01 13.97
N ARG A 151 7.17 -3.15 13.64
CA ARG A 151 6.09 -3.44 14.60
C ARG A 151 5.06 -4.36 13.98
N THR A 152 4.86 -5.52 14.56
CA THR A 152 3.88 -6.52 14.13
C THR A 152 2.53 -6.32 14.81
N SER A 153 1.48 -7.00 14.34
CA SER A 153 0.17 -6.89 14.99
C SER A 153 0.09 -7.58 16.36
N ASP A 154 0.95 -8.58 16.59
CA ASP A 154 1.02 -9.38 17.83
C ASP A 154 1.82 -8.72 18.98
N GLY A 155 2.42 -7.55 18.72
CA GLY A 155 3.15 -6.78 19.73
C GLY A 155 4.65 -7.03 19.76
N TYR A 156 5.20 -7.78 18.81
CA TYR A 156 6.64 -7.84 18.58
C TYR A 156 7.16 -6.57 17.88
N SER A 157 8.31 -6.07 18.32
CA SER A 157 8.94 -4.91 17.69
C SER A 157 10.43 -4.86 17.91
N PHE A 158 11.12 -4.21 16.98
CA PHE A 158 12.52 -3.82 17.10
C PHE A 158 12.78 -2.57 16.26
N THR A 159 13.99 -2.04 16.34
CA THR A 159 14.46 -0.95 15.48
C THR A 159 15.68 -1.39 14.68
N CYS A 160 15.79 -0.92 13.44
CA CYS A 160 16.95 -1.19 12.59
C CYS A 160 17.29 0.03 11.73
N ALA A 161 18.44 -0.01 11.05
CA ALA A 161 18.72 0.94 9.98
C ALA A 161 17.77 0.70 8.80
N PRO A 162 17.32 1.73 8.06
CA PRO A 162 16.41 1.56 6.93
C PRO A 162 16.92 0.57 5.87
N GLN A 163 18.24 0.50 5.67
CA GLN A 163 18.88 -0.40 4.71
C GLN A 163 19.08 -1.83 5.23
N SER A 164 18.74 -2.10 6.50
CA SER A 164 18.89 -3.40 7.16
C SER A 164 17.70 -4.31 6.85
N PHE A 165 17.62 -4.73 5.59
CA PHE A 165 16.67 -5.73 5.12
C PHE A 165 17.29 -6.56 3.99
N MET A 166 16.68 -7.71 3.74
CA MET A 166 16.94 -8.58 2.60
C MET A 166 15.67 -8.73 1.76
N VAL A 167 15.84 -9.12 0.51
CA VAL A 167 14.74 -9.47 -0.38
C VAL A 167 14.61 -10.99 -0.34
N ALA A 168 13.42 -11.48 -0.02
CA ALA A 168 13.08 -12.88 -0.13
C ALA A 168 12.21 -13.09 -1.37
N GLU A 169 12.69 -13.94 -2.26
CA GLU A 169 12.02 -14.40 -3.46
C GLU A 169 11.61 -15.86 -3.24
N MET A 170 10.34 -16.16 -3.48
CA MET A 170 9.77 -17.50 -3.33
C MET A 170 8.71 -17.74 -4.38
N ASP A 171 8.38 -19.00 -4.60
CA ASP A 171 7.32 -19.42 -5.49
C ASP A 171 6.07 -19.74 -4.67
N VAL A 172 5.00 -18.98 -4.91
CA VAL A 172 3.72 -19.16 -4.20
C VAL A 172 2.70 -19.77 -5.12
N LEU A 173 2.16 -20.91 -4.72
CA LEU A 173 1.01 -21.57 -5.31
C LEU A 173 -0.30 -20.97 -4.75
N PRO A 174 -1.07 -20.18 -5.52
CA PRO A 174 -2.30 -19.59 -5.01
C PRO A 174 -3.38 -20.65 -4.78
N LYS A 175 -4.19 -20.50 -3.73
CA LYS A 175 -5.29 -21.44 -3.46
C LYS A 175 -6.49 -21.28 -4.37
N LYS A 176 -6.52 -20.23 -5.20
CA LYS A 176 -7.60 -19.93 -6.13
C LYS A 176 -7.09 -19.11 -7.30
N THR A 177 -7.69 -19.32 -8.47
CA THR A 177 -7.48 -18.43 -9.62
C THR A 177 -8.27 -17.15 -9.42
N ILE A 178 -7.65 -16.00 -9.68
CA ILE A 178 -8.31 -14.70 -9.68
C ILE A 178 -8.35 -14.17 -11.10
N PHE A 179 -9.56 -13.86 -11.55
CA PHE A 179 -9.82 -13.25 -12.84
C PHE A 179 -10.34 -11.83 -12.62
N ILE A 180 -9.74 -10.84 -13.28
CA ILE A 180 -10.21 -9.45 -13.27
C ILE A 180 -10.57 -9.09 -14.70
N ASN A 181 -11.79 -8.61 -14.90
CA ASN A 181 -12.23 -8.09 -16.20
C ASN A 181 -12.62 -6.63 -16.04
N ALA A 182 -11.94 -5.72 -16.74
CA ALA A 182 -12.27 -4.30 -16.73
C ALA A 182 -12.94 -3.91 -18.05
N THR A 183 -14.24 -3.62 -17.99
CA THR A 183 -15.00 -3.16 -19.16
C THR A 183 -14.90 -1.66 -19.33
N HIS A 184 -14.62 -1.23 -20.56
CA HIS A 184 -14.57 0.19 -20.89
C HIS A 184 -15.96 0.73 -21.26
N PRO A 185 -16.23 2.02 -20.99
CA PRO A 185 -17.43 2.68 -21.50
C PRO A 185 -17.50 2.52 -23.02
N ARG A 186 -18.69 2.24 -23.54
CA ARG A 186 -18.92 2.10 -24.98
C ARG A 186 -18.64 3.43 -25.68
N THR A 187 -17.65 3.46 -26.57
CA THR A 187 -17.57 4.49 -27.60
C THR A 187 -18.63 4.16 -28.65
N VAL A 188 -19.74 4.91 -28.66
CA VAL A 188 -20.78 4.74 -29.69
C VAL A 188 -20.22 5.25 -31.01
N VAL A 189 -19.61 4.37 -31.81
CA VAL A 189 -19.22 4.72 -33.17
C VAL A 189 -20.45 4.59 -34.07
N ASN A 190 -20.90 5.75 -34.57
CA ASN A 190 -21.98 5.92 -35.53
C ASN A 190 -21.86 4.97 -36.75
N ASN A 191 -23.01 4.64 -37.36
CA ASN A 191 -23.21 3.93 -38.65
C ASN A 191 -23.63 2.45 -38.61
N GLY A 192 -24.37 2.01 -37.58
CA GLY A 192 -25.10 0.72 -37.63
C GLY A 192 -24.23 -0.55 -37.68
N LYS A 193 -22.91 -0.44 -37.47
CA LYS A 193 -22.00 -1.58 -37.34
C LYS A 193 -21.99 -2.12 -35.91
N LYS A 194 -21.62 -3.40 -35.78
CA LYS A 194 -21.58 -4.16 -34.52
C LYS A 194 -20.97 -3.36 -33.38
N ARG A 195 -21.61 -3.44 -32.21
CA ARG A 195 -21.13 -2.82 -30.96
C ARG A 195 -19.91 -3.60 -30.47
N GLU A 196 -18.75 -2.96 -30.47
CA GLU A 196 -17.54 -3.51 -29.88
C GLU A 196 -17.48 -3.13 -28.39
N ILE A 197 -17.17 -4.09 -27.52
CA ILE A 197 -16.95 -3.87 -26.10
C ILE A 197 -15.45 -4.06 -25.88
N HIS A 198 -14.75 -2.97 -25.58
CA HIS A 198 -13.35 -3.06 -25.18
C HIS A 198 -13.27 -3.52 -23.73
N MET A 199 -12.43 -4.53 -23.47
CA MET A 199 -12.23 -5.08 -22.13
C MET A 199 -10.76 -5.47 -21.93
N ASP A 200 -10.25 -5.18 -20.75
CA ASP A 200 -8.96 -5.68 -20.30
C ASP A 200 -9.20 -6.89 -19.38
N GLN A 201 -8.41 -7.94 -19.56
CA GLN A 201 -8.49 -9.16 -18.79
C GLN A 201 -7.16 -9.43 -18.09
N TYR A 202 -7.23 -9.76 -16.81
CA TYR A 202 -6.08 -10.08 -15.98
C TYR A 202 -6.36 -11.38 -15.24
N VAL A 203 -5.35 -12.22 -15.11
CA VAL A 203 -5.42 -13.51 -14.44
C VAL A 203 -4.28 -13.59 -13.43
N PHE A 204 -4.50 -14.29 -12.33
CA PHE A 204 -3.48 -14.61 -11.34
C PHE A 204 -3.76 -16.00 -10.76
N GLY A 205 -2.72 -16.85 -10.63
CA GLY A 205 -2.87 -18.22 -10.18
C GLY A 205 -3.60 -19.10 -11.21
N GLU A 206 -3.31 -18.89 -12.49
CA GLU A 206 -3.83 -19.74 -13.56
C GLU A 206 -3.24 -21.14 -13.44
N HIS A 207 -4.06 -22.18 -13.63
CA HIS A 207 -3.66 -23.59 -13.58
C HIS A 207 -2.95 -24.04 -12.31
N PHE A 208 -3.02 -23.26 -11.22
CA PHE A 208 -2.26 -23.53 -10.00
C PHE A 208 -0.78 -23.73 -10.32
N PHE A 209 -0.21 -22.84 -11.13
CA PHE A 209 1.25 -22.69 -11.19
C PHE A 209 1.73 -21.83 -10.03
N ALA A 210 2.96 -22.08 -9.59
CA ALA A 210 3.64 -21.14 -8.73
C ALA A 210 3.82 -19.80 -9.42
N GLU A 211 3.56 -18.75 -8.66
CA GLU A 211 3.74 -17.37 -9.05
C GLU A 211 4.97 -16.82 -8.31
N PRO A 212 5.90 -16.14 -9.01
CA PRO A 212 7.05 -15.54 -8.37
C PRO A 212 6.58 -14.47 -7.38
N TRP A 213 7.01 -14.60 -6.15
CA TRP A 213 6.59 -13.81 -5.02
C TRP A 213 7.78 -13.13 -4.37
N VAL A 214 7.59 -11.88 -3.95
CA VAL A 214 8.65 -11.07 -3.35
C VAL A 214 8.17 -10.49 -2.04
N CYS A 215 9.03 -10.58 -1.03
CA CYS A 215 8.84 -10.01 0.29
C CYS A 215 10.12 -9.29 0.73
N LEU A 216 10.01 -8.35 1.67
CA LEU A 216 11.17 -7.81 2.38
C LEU A 216 11.28 -8.46 3.75
N VAL A 217 12.50 -8.82 4.16
CA VAL A 217 12.78 -9.43 5.46
C VAL A 217 13.65 -8.48 6.28
N PHE A 218 13.11 -8.03 7.40
CA PHE A 218 13.79 -7.14 8.34
C PHE A 218 14.38 -7.95 9.50
N LEU A 219 15.61 -7.58 9.87
CA LEU A 219 16.37 -8.22 10.93
C LEU A 219 16.62 -7.21 12.06
N PRO A 220 16.57 -7.63 13.33
CA PRO A 220 17.08 -6.80 14.42
C PRO A 220 18.59 -6.58 14.27
N ASP A 221 19.13 -5.54 14.90
CA ASP A 221 20.56 -5.22 14.87
C ASP A 221 21.38 -6.43 15.38
N GLU A 222 22.53 -6.73 14.75
CA GLU A 222 23.41 -7.86 15.11
C GLU A 222 23.80 -7.83 16.59
N LYS A 223 23.90 -6.63 17.18
CA LYS A 223 24.18 -6.46 18.61
C LYS A 223 23.12 -7.09 19.51
N GLU A 224 21.87 -7.11 19.07
CA GLU A 224 20.77 -7.74 19.81
C GLU A 224 20.71 -9.26 19.59
N LEU A 225 21.23 -9.73 18.45
CA LEU A 225 21.23 -11.14 18.08
C LEU A 225 22.32 -11.94 18.81
N GLY A 226 23.48 -11.34 19.12
CA GLY A 226 24.57 -11.96 19.87
C GLY A 226 25.27 -13.14 19.17
N GLN A 227 24.66 -13.71 18.13
CA GLN A 227 25.16 -14.74 17.21
C GLN A 227 24.50 -14.54 15.84
N LYS A 228 25.08 -15.11 14.76
CA LYS A 228 24.42 -15.08 13.44
C LYS A 228 23.03 -15.75 13.58
N PRO A 229 21.95 -15.06 13.19
CA PRO A 229 20.60 -15.62 13.30
C PRO A 229 20.56 -16.96 12.57
N ASN A 230 20.09 -17.99 13.26
CA ASN A 230 19.76 -19.24 12.59
C ASN A 230 18.60 -18.97 11.62
N ARG A 231 18.50 -19.73 10.52
CA ARG A 231 17.38 -19.65 9.58
C ARG A 231 16.02 -19.82 10.27
N ASP A 232 16.00 -20.45 11.45
CA ASP A 232 14.81 -20.68 12.28
C ASP A 232 14.53 -19.56 13.31
N ASP A 233 15.28 -18.46 13.29
CA ASP A 233 15.08 -17.39 14.27
C ASP A 233 13.76 -16.63 13.99
N ASP A 234 12.82 -16.81 14.91
CA ASP A 234 11.50 -16.19 15.00
C ASP A 234 11.57 -14.64 15.05
N LYS A 235 12.77 -14.08 15.24
CA LYS A 235 12.96 -12.63 15.36
C LYS A 235 12.87 -11.85 14.05
N CYS A 236 12.93 -12.51 12.89
CA CYS A 236 12.83 -11.84 11.60
C CYS A 236 11.39 -11.43 11.31
N VAL A 237 11.16 -10.24 10.75
CA VAL A 237 9.84 -9.78 10.32
C VAL A 237 9.76 -9.73 8.80
N MET A 238 8.75 -10.37 8.24
CA MET A 238 8.43 -10.36 6.82
C MET A 238 7.39 -9.28 6.52
N LEU A 239 7.67 -8.53 5.47
CA LEU A 239 6.75 -7.61 4.83
C LEU A 239 6.32 -8.19 3.49
N ASP A 240 5.02 -8.45 3.35
CA ASP A 240 4.36 -8.78 2.09
C ASP A 240 3.27 -7.74 1.78
N ILE A 241 3.59 -6.83 0.87
CA ILE A 241 2.66 -5.79 0.38
C ILE A 241 1.65 -6.37 -0.63
N ASN A 242 1.96 -7.52 -1.24
CA ASN A 242 1.16 -8.11 -2.32
C ASN A 242 0.16 -9.17 -1.84
N LEU A 243 0.18 -9.52 -0.55
CA LEU A 243 -0.75 -10.47 0.08
C LEU A 243 -2.24 -10.30 -0.31
N PRO A 244 -2.79 -9.07 -0.50
CA PRO A 244 -4.17 -8.92 -0.94
C PRO A 244 -4.49 -9.56 -2.29
N VAL A 245 -3.49 -9.73 -3.18
CA VAL A 245 -3.68 -10.44 -4.44
C VAL A 245 -4.05 -11.91 -4.19
N LEU A 246 -3.62 -12.53 -3.08
CA LEU A 246 -4.09 -13.87 -2.72
C LEU A 246 -5.50 -13.85 -2.09
N GLY A 247 -6.03 -12.66 -1.75
CA GLY A 247 -7.25 -12.47 -0.98
C GLY A 247 -7.05 -12.62 0.53
N ALA A 248 -5.83 -12.44 1.02
CA ALA A 248 -5.49 -12.43 2.43
C ALA A 248 -5.18 -11.01 2.95
N ARG A 249 -5.15 -10.86 4.28
CA ARG A 249 -4.85 -9.62 5.00
C ARG A 249 -3.88 -9.91 6.14
N GLY A 250 -3.20 -8.87 6.61
CA GLY A 250 -2.47 -8.92 7.87
C GLY A 250 -3.41 -9.15 9.05
N PRO A 251 -2.93 -9.72 10.17
CA PRO A 251 -3.77 -9.99 11.35
C PRO A 251 -4.30 -8.70 12.01
N GLY A 252 -3.65 -7.55 11.79
CA GLY A 252 -4.14 -6.24 12.21
C GLY A 252 -5.26 -5.67 11.33
N GLY A 253 -5.67 -6.39 10.29
CA GLY A 253 -6.69 -5.98 9.32
C GLY A 253 -6.13 -5.14 8.17
N GLU A 254 -4.82 -4.96 8.06
CA GLU A 254 -4.20 -4.21 6.98
C GLU A 254 -4.25 -4.94 5.63
N PRO A 255 -4.22 -4.20 4.51
CA PRO A 255 -4.08 -4.77 3.17
C PRO A 255 -2.62 -5.14 2.84
N PHE A 256 -1.87 -5.63 3.82
CA PHE A 256 -0.51 -6.16 3.70
C PHE A 256 -0.22 -7.00 4.94
N ALA A 257 0.83 -7.81 4.92
CA ALA A 257 1.37 -8.45 6.11
C ALA A 257 2.68 -7.80 6.54
N LEU A 258 2.82 -7.54 7.84
CA LEU A 258 4.07 -7.14 8.48
C LEU A 258 4.19 -7.95 9.77
N GLU A 259 4.66 -9.19 9.66
CA GLU A 259 4.59 -10.17 10.74
C GLU A 259 5.89 -10.95 10.89
N ARG A 260 6.07 -11.57 12.06
CA ARG A 260 7.20 -12.47 12.26
C ARG A 260 7.18 -13.59 11.22
N ARG A 261 8.37 -14.02 10.78
CA ARG A 261 8.52 -14.98 9.69
C ARG A 261 7.71 -16.26 9.92
N ASN A 262 7.73 -16.80 11.14
CA ASN A 262 6.95 -17.99 11.48
C ASN A 262 5.44 -17.76 11.38
N VAL A 263 4.92 -16.62 11.83
CA VAL A 263 3.50 -16.24 11.73
C VAL A 263 3.13 -16.10 10.26
N TYR A 264 3.99 -15.48 9.46
CA TYR A 264 3.76 -15.35 8.03
C TYR A 264 3.64 -16.71 7.33
N HIS A 265 4.67 -17.57 7.42
CA HIS A 265 4.69 -18.86 6.70
C HIS A 265 3.72 -19.89 7.29
N ASN A 266 3.51 -19.92 8.60
CA ASN A 266 2.70 -20.98 9.23
C ASN A 266 1.23 -20.59 9.41
N GLU A 267 0.90 -19.30 9.48
CA GLU A 267 -0.46 -18.85 9.77
C GLU A 267 -1.10 -18.00 8.69
N LEU A 268 -0.35 -17.12 8.02
CA LEU A 268 -0.90 -16.17 7.06
C LEU A 268 -0.92 -16.69 5.63
N LEU A 269 0.25 -17.02 5.08
CA LEU A 269 0.37 -17.51 3.71
C LEU A 269 -0.54 -18.74 3.47
N PRO A 270 -0.61 -19.74 4.39
CA PRO A 270 -1.50 -20.88 4.25
C PRO A 270 -2.98 -20.55 4.19
N ARG A 271 -3.43 -19.33 4.48
CA ARG A 271 -4.85 -18.94 4.32
C ARG A 271 -5.23 -18.78 2.85
N ALA A 272 -4.28 -18.43 1.99
CA ALA A 272 -4.57 -18.01 0.62
C ALA A 272 -3.61 -18.55 -0.45
N GLY A 273 -2.48 -19.12 -0.05
CA GLY A 273 -1.54 -19.81 -0.93
C GLY A 273 -0.79 -20.91 -0.17
N THR A 274 0.17 -21.53 -0.84
CA THR A 274 1.19 -22.39 -0.26
C THR A 274 2.51 -22.09 -0.95
N GLU A 275 3.62 -22.15 -0.23
CA GLU A 275 4.96 -22.05 -0.81
C GLU A 275 5.29 -23.36 -1.52
N GLU A 276 5.74 -23.31 -2.79
CA GLU A 276 6.06 -24.51 -3.58
C GLU A 276 7.45 -25.06 -3.21
N ASP A 277 8.43 -24.18 -3.06
CA ASP A 277 9.80 -24.52 -2.65
C ASP A 277 10.15 -23.85 -1.32
N LEU A 278 10.62 -24.65 -0.36
CA LEU A 278 11.05 -24.15 0.95
C LEU A 278 12.38 -23.36 0.85
N ASP A 279 13.09 -23.45 -0.28
CA ASP A 279 14.31 -22.70 -0.50
C ASP A 279 14.02 -21.26 -0.97
N LEU A 280 13.70 -20.41 0.00
CA LEU A 280 13.67 -18.97 -0.15
C LEU A 280 14.99 -18.46 -0.76
N THR A 281 14.91 -17.95 -1.99
CA THR A 281 16.01 -17.26 -2.63
C THR A 281 16.17 -15.91 -1.96
N GLN A 282 17.34 -15.65 -1.41
CA GLN A 282 17.63 -14.39 -0.73
C GLN A 282 18.55 -13.53 -1.58
N SER A 283 18.03 -12.37 -1.96
CA SER A 283 18.76 -11.36 -2.70
C SER A 283 19.04 -10.18 -1.75
N PRO A 284 20.20 -9.51 -1.86
CA PRO A 284 20.44 -8.31 -1.08
C PRO A 284 19.47 -7.20 -1.47
N ARG A 285 19.14 -7.09 -2.77
CA ARG A 285 18.33 -6.02 -3.36
C ARG A 285 17.62 -6.51 -4.61
N ILE A 286 16.48 -5.90 -4.92
CA ILE A 286 15.80 -6.01 -6.21
C ILE A 286 16.60 -5.21 -7.23
N HIS A 287 16.94 -5.83 -8.35
CA HIS A 287 17.64 -5.20 -9.46
C HIS A 287 16.79 -5.20 -10.72
N ALA A 288 16.44 -4.00 -11.22
CA ALA A 288 15.80 -3.88 -12.51
C ALA A 288 16.81 -4.11 -13.65
N THR A 289 16.40 -4.83 -14.70
CA THR A 289 17.27 -5.14 -15.85
C THR A 289 17.71 -3.88 -16.61
N ASN A 290 16.92 -2.80 -16.55
CA ASN A 290 17.25 -1.50 -17.11
C ASN A 290 16.46 -0.38 -16.40
N ARG A 291 16.83 0.87 -16.67
CA ARG A 291 16.21 2.06 -16.06
C ARG A 291 14.74 2.23 -16.45
N GLU A 292 14.37 1.89 -17.68
CA GLU A 292 12.99 2.01 -18.17
C GLU A 292 12.03 1.13 -17.35
N LYS A 293 12.40 -0.13 -17.11
CA LYS A 293 11.63 -1.04 -16.24
C LYS A 293 11.64 -0.60 -14.77
N ALA A 294 12.70 0.09 -14.32
CA ALA A 294 12.76 0.65 -12.98
C ALA A 294 11.90 1.92 -12.81
N GLN A 295 11.60 2.62 -13.91
CA GLN A 295 11.02 3.96 -13.88
C GLN A 295 9.71 4.04 -13.07
N PRO A 296 8.75 3.11 -13.20
CA PRO A 296 7.54 3.16 -12.38
C PRO A 296 7.83 3.08 -10.87
N ALA A 297 8.82 2.28 -10.45
CA ALA A 297 9.23 2.18 -9.04
C ALA A 297 9.94 3.45 -8.58
N ILE A 298 10.78 4.05 -9.43
CA ILE A 298 11.46 5.33 -9.17
C ILE A 298 10.44 6.45 -8.97
N ASP A 299 9.45 6.55 -9.85
CA ASP A 299 8.43 7.60 -9.79
C ASP A 299 7.58 7.47 -8.53
N LEU A 300 7.19 6.23 -8.18
CA LEU A 300 6.47 5.95 -6.94
C LEU A 300 7.32 6.28 -5.70
N ALA A 301 8.59 5.88 -5.69
CA ALA A 301 9.52 6.16 -4.60
C ALA A 301 9.71 7.68 -4.39
N LYS A 302 9.89 8.45 -5.47
CA LYS A 302 10.00 9.93 -5.40
C LYS A 302 8.77 10.57 -4.78
N ARG A 303 7.56 10.09 -5.10
CA ARG A 303 6.32 10.58 -4.47
C ARG A 303 6.31 10.32 -2.96
N ILE A 304 6.70 9.12 -2.55
CA ILE A 304 6.78 8.73 -1.13
C ILE A 304 7.82 9.58 -0.39
N LEU A 305 9.04 9.71 -0.94
CA LEU A 305 10.12 10.50 -0.36
C LEU A 305 9.72 11.97 -0.16
N GLY A 306 9.06 12.58 -1.16
CA GLY A 306 8.56 13.95 -1.03
C GLY A 306 7.53 14.12 0.08
N ARG A 307 6.73 13.09 0.38
CA ARG A 307 5.79 13.10 1.53
C ARG A 307 6.50 12.91 2.86
N LEU A 308 7.47 11.99 2.91
CA LEU A 308 8.27 11.75 4.12
C LEU A 308 9.12 12.98 4.48
N GLU A 309 9.64 13.70 3.50
CA GLU A 309 10.38 14.95 3.73
C GLU A 309 9.48 16.02 4.37
N ARG A 310 8.29 16.25 3.83
CA ARG A 310 7.31 17.19 4.43
C ARG A 310 6.87 16.75 5.82
N PHE A 311 6.71 15.44 6.03
CA PHE A 311 6.44 14.88 7.37
C PHE A 311 7.59 15.17 8.33
N ALA A 312 8.84 14.96 7.92
CA ALA A 312 10.02 15.23 8.73
C ALA A 312 10.14 16.71 9.14
N ARG A 313 9.70 17.62 8.25
CA ARG A 313 9.62 19.06 8.51
C ARG A 313 8.37 19.47 9.30
N LYS A 314 7.50 18.53 9.69
CA LYS A 314 6.22 18.75 10.37
C LYS A 314 5.23 19.60 9.53
N GLU A 315 5.40 19.63 8.22
CA GLU A 315 4.54 20.33 7.25
C GLU A 315 3.34 19.47 6.82
N GLU A 316 3.48 18.15 6.87
CA GLU A 316 2.44 17.20 6.50
C GLU A 316 2.20 16.15 7.60
N PHE A 317 0.95 15.74 7.77
CA PHE A 317 0.56 14.57 8.53
C PHE A 317 -0.25 13.63 7.63
N TYR A 318 -0.22 12.34 7.93
CA TYR A 318 -0.94 11.32 7.19
C TYR A 318 -1.82 10.46 8.11
N CYS A 319 -2.81 9.83 7.51
CA CYS A 319 -3.64 8.84 8.17
C CYS A 319 -2.84 7.54 8.37
N SER A 320 -2.69 7.07 9.61
CA SER A 320 -2.03 5.80 9.97
C SER A 320 -2.81 4.54 9.56
N TYR A 321 -3.75 4.66 8.61
CA TYR A 321 -4.49 3.52 8.05
C TYR A 321 -4.38 3.53 6.53
N CYS A 322 -4.84 4.61 5.89
CA CYS A 322 -4.92 4.70 4.43
C CYS A 322 -3.85 5.61 3.82
N GLY A 323 -2.90 6.13 4.61
CA GLY A 323 -1.82 7.00 4.15
C GLY A 323 -2.23 8.36 3.60
N LYS A 324 -3.53 8.71 3.57
CA LYS A 324 -4.02 9.99 3.04
C LYS A 324 -3.51 11.17 3.87
N ALA A 325 -3.12 12.25 3.21
CA ALA A 325 -2.67 13.48 3.85
C ALA A 325 -3.81 14.18 4.62
N ALA A 326 -3.43 15.13 5.48
CA ALA A 326 -4.35 15.98 6.26
C ALA A 326 -5.43 15.19 7.05
N PRO A 327 -5.01 14.25 7.93
CA PRO A 327 -5.94 13.55 8.81
C PRO A 327 -6.66 14.54 9.73
N LYS A 328 -7.97 14.30 9.96
CA LYS A 328 -8.85 15.22 10.70
C LYS A 328 -9.00 14.86 12.17
N VAL A 329 -8.75 13.61 12.53
CA VAL A 329 -8.88 13.12 13.91
C VAL A 329 -7.55 12.54 14.38
N GLN A 330 -7.31 12.63 15.68
CA GLN A 330 -6.12 12.11 16.32
C GLN A 330 -6.51 11.19 17.47
N CYS A 331 -5.73 10.14 17.73
CA CYS A 331 -6.01 9.27 18.87
C CYS A 331 -5.73 10.01 20.18
N SER A 332 -6.74 10.13 21.04
CA SER A 332 -6.63 10.80 22.34
C SER A 332 -5.73 10.07 23.33
N ARG A 333 -5.59 8.74 23.19
CA ARG A 333 -4.82 7.90 24.13
C ARG A 333 -3.32 7.97 23.89
N CYS A 334 -2.85 8.00 22.64
CA CYS A 334 -1.43 8.16 22.33
C CYS A 334 -1.04 9.63 22.06
N HIS A 335 -1.86 10.58 22.51
CA HIS A 335 -1.63 12.03 22.37
C HIS A 335 -1.36 12.47 20.92
N GLY A 336 -2.08 11.88 19.97
CA GLY A 336 -2.03 12.25 18.56
C GLY A 336 -0.80 11.77 17.79
N LYS A 337 -0.05 10.80 18.32
CA LYS A 337 1.00 10.08 17.57
C LYS A 337 0.42 9.34 16.35
N SER A 338 -0.77 8.78 16.49
CA SER A 338 -1.54 8.23 15.36
C SER A 338 -2.68 9.17 15.00
N ARG A 339 -2.85 9.42 13.71
CA ARG A 339 -3.87 10.31 13.15
C ARG A 339 -4.66 9.58 12.08
N TYR A 340 -5.92 9.97 11.90
CA TYR A 340 -6.82 9.32 10.95
C TYR A 340 -7.66 10.33 10.17
N CYS A 341 -8.14 9.95 8.99
CA CYS A 341 -9.09 10.76 8.24
C CYS A 341 -10.42 10.99 9.00
N GLY A 342 -10.82 10.01 9.82
CA GLY A 342 -12.05 10.02 10.62
C GLY A 342 -12.23 8.72 11.40
N ALA A 343 -13.37 8.58 12.07
CA ALA A 343 -13.70 7.43 12.92
C ALA A 343 -13.66 6.09 12.16
N ALA A 344 -14.03 6.07 10.87
CA ALA A 344 -13.99 4.85 10.06
C ALA A 344 -12.56 4.30 9.91
N CYS A 345 -11.58 5.14 9.53
CA CYS A 345 -10.18 4.74 9.45
C CYS A 345 -9.61 4.37 10.82
N GLN A 346 -9.97 5.10 11.87
CA GLN A 346 -9.55 4.77 13.24
C GLN A 346 -10.07 3.39 13.67
N LYS A 347 -11.33 3.06 13.38
CA LYS A 347 -11.93 1.75 13.69
C LYS A 347 -11.21 0.63 12.93
N LYS A 348 -10.93 0.82 11.65
CA LYS A 348 -10.21 -0.16 10.83
C LYS A 348 -8.76 -0.38 11.28
N ALA A 349 -8.07 0.68 11.68
CA ALA A 349 -6.71 0.57 12.23
C ALA A 349 -6.66 0.07 13.69
N TRP A 350 -7.79 0.04 14.40
CA TRP A 350 -7.81 -0.28 15.83
C TRP A 350 -7.24 -1.66 16.19
N PRO A 351 -7.49 -2.75 15.42
CA PRO A 351 -6.95 -4.06 15.74
C PRO A 351 -5.41 -4.06 15.85
N TYR A 352 -4.71 -3.34 14.97
CA TYR A 352 -3.28 -3.11 15.07
C TYR A 352 -2.91 -2.03 16.09
N HIS A 353 -3.52 -0.85 15.99
CA HIS A 353 -3.14 0.32 16.78
C HIS A 353 -3.30 0.08 18.28
N LYS A 354 -4.30 -0.70 18.73
CA LYS A 354 -4.52 -0.96 20.16
C LYS A 354 -3.30 -1.60 20.83
N THR A 355 -2.53 -2.40 20.10
CA THR A 355 -1.31 -3.06 20.57
C THR A 355 -0.23 -2.03 20.90
N TRP A 356 -0.09 -1.02 20.04
CA TRP A 356 0.98 -0.01 20.12
C TRP A 356 0.57 1.27 20.84
N CYS A 357 -0.74 1.54 20.96
CA CYS A 357 -1.27 2.79 21.50
C CYS A 357 -0.74 3.12 22.90
N LYS A 358 -0.57 2.12 23.77
CA LYS A 358 -0.03 2.31 25.13
C LYS A 358 1.45 2.64 25.12
N THR A 359 2.23 1.89 24.35
CA THR A 359 3.68 2.12 24.16
C THR A 359 3.94 3.51 23.59
N ASP A 360 3.14 3.90 22.59
CA ASP A 360 3.19 5.23 22.01
C ASP A 360 2.78 6.30 23.03
N ALA A 361 1.79 6.07 23.88
CA ALA A 361 1.43 7.02 24.93
C ALA A 361 2.57 7.25 25.94
N ALA A 362 3.33 6.19 26.26
CA ALA A 362 4.42 6.24 27.25
C ALA A 362 5.73 6.84 26.71
N ALA A 363 5.97 6.76 25.39
CA ALA A 363 7.20 7.28 24.81
C ALA A 363 7.32 8.80 25.04
N PRO A 364 8.49 9.31 25.50
CA PRO A 364 8.70 10.71 25.84
C PRO A 364 8.15 11.63 24.76
N GLN A 365 7.35 12.62 25.14
CA GLN A 365 6.99 13.68 24.21
C GLN A 365 8.28 14.43 23.92
N GLU A 366 8.63 14.61 22.63
CA GLU A 366 9.67 15.57 22.26
C GLU A 366 9.32 16.86 22.98
N ALA A 367 10.19 17.29 23.90
CA ALA A 367 9.97 18.51 24.66
C ALA A 367 9.61 19.59 23.63
N LYS A 368 8.40 20.13 23.73
CA LYS A 368 8.06 21.31 22.95
C LYS A 368 9.12 22.32 23.35
N LYS A 369 10.07 22.57 22.44
CA LYS A 369 10.92 23.75 22.59
C LYS A 369 9.90 24.87 22.57
N ASP A 370 9.66 25.46 23.74
CA ASP A 370 8.87 26.66 23.87
C ASP A 370 9.59 27.70 23.03
N THR A 371 9.26 27.73 21.74
CA THR A 371 9.50 28.88 20.89
C THR A 371 8.44 29.90 21.28
N ASP A 372 8.46 30.30 22.55
CA ASP A 372 8.06 31.63 22.95
C ASP A 372 9.08 32.56 22.29
N VAL A 373 8.92 32.74 20.98
CA VAL A 373 9.32 33.98 20.34
C VAL A 373 8.46 34.99 21.06
N GLU A 374 9.02 35.65 22.08
CA GLU A 374 8.47 36.87 22.65
C GLU A 374 8.03 37.72 21.46
N MET A 375 6.72 37.78 21.21
CA MET A 375 6.13 38.77 20.33
C MET A 375 6.44 40.09 21.01
N ASN A 376 7.57 40.67 20.63
CA ASN A 376 8.05 41.92 21.12
C ASN A 376 7.03 42.97 20.67
N ASP A 377 6.12 43.34 21.58
CA ASP A 377 5.06 44.36 21.46
C ASP A 377 5.64 45.78 21.28
N ARG A 378 6.60 45.96 20.38
CA ARG A 378 7.31 47.22 20.18
C ARG A 378 7.40 47.61 18.70
N PHE A 379 6.25 47.82 18.05
CA PHE A 379 6.15 48.84 16.99
C PHE A 379 4.76 49.47 16.98
N PHE A 380 4.55 50.34 17.97
CA PHE A 380 3.57 51.44 17.89
C PHE A 380 4.03 52.38 16.76
N PHE A 381 3.38 52.32 15.59
CA PHE A 381 3.52 53.36 14.57
C PHE A 381 2.57 54.52 14.93
N PRO A 382 3.05 55.76 15.15
CA PRO A 382 2.16 56.89 15.29
C PRO A 382 1.50 57.23 13.94
N HIS A 383 0.22 57.56 14.00
CA HIS A 383 -0.59 58.05 12.88
C HIS A 383 0.08 59.21 12.15
N VAL A 384 0.32 59.04 10.84
CA VAL A 384 0.53 60.15 9.91
C VAL A 384 -0.85 60.62 9.44
N ILE A 385 -1.28 61.79 9.91
CA ILE A 385 -2.43 62.52 9.37
C ILE A 385 -1.94 63.24 8.11
N ILE A 386 -2.44 62.85 6.94
CA ILE A 386 -2.28 63.62 5.70
C ILE A 386 -3.52 64.50 5.55
N ALA A 387 -3.35 65.80 5.73
CA ALA A 387 -4.34 66.80 5.35
C ALA A 387 -4.29 67.01 3.83
N ILE A 388 -5.45 66.90 3.18
CA ILE A 388 -5.63 67.27 1.77
C ILE A 388 -6.26 68.66 1.76
N SER A 389 -5.61 69.59 1.07
CA SER A 389 -6.11 70.94 0.72
C SER A 389 -6.06 71.13 -0.78
#